data_AF-A0A928PDJ3-F1
#
_entry.id   AF-A0A928PDJ3-F1
#
_cell.length_a   1.000
_cell.length_b   1.000
_cell.length_c   1.000
_cell.angle_alpha   90.00
_cell.angle_beta   90.00
_cell.angle_gamma   90.00
#
_symmetry.space_group_name_H-M   'P 1'
#
loop_
_entity.id
_entity.type
_entity.pdbx_description
1 polymer ?
#
loop_
_entity_poly.entity_id
_entity_poly.type
_entity_poly.pdbx_seq_one_letter_code
_entity_poly.pdbx_strand_id
1 'polypeptide(L)'
;MNAVAYIDPKWIEEAESFRKRRAPLWKRIAARAAGFLLAAGSLFLLGAWLFLPVEPREGSARMLYVRVEDKAAEYRSAAVSRFDEWTLSARVGEPFGSGETVFRLKGTETLSRLILRRPDGSFELYRFVRFEPDLTEQTVDHLIERDFFTEEDRGLVRLGAENPFGDVLVLIYNVREAGDIVSVTWEKAEFDHTKIGKSVRVPTVVMKDAADVLRAYGIFRGLVSAQDEPAPPARITAQTPAYREGEAPLSIQTGRKVTLRLKNGETVSLEYDALSGVFTQTFRSLYEPVSEEDRLWIAETVGIDTEWRDHGAASQPQGMETAPPPDPGQPG
;
A
#
# COMPACT_ATOMS: atom_id res chain seq x y z
N MET A 1 -58.93 -20.21 -64.59
CA MET A 1 -57.84 -19.74 -65.45
C MET A 1 -56.62 -19.51 -64.57
N ASN A 2 -55.61 -20.37 -64.65
CA ASN A 2 -54.37 -20.24 -63.86
C ASN A 2 -53.37 -19.40 -64.67
N ALA A 3 -53.08 -18.19 -64.21
CA ALA A 3 -52.02 -17.37 -64.77
C ALA A 3 -50.69 -17.84 -64.17
N VAL A 4 -49.86 -18.51 -64.98
CA VAL A 4 -48.46 -18.75 -64.66
C VAL A 4 -47.70 -17.49 -65.07
N ALA A 5 -47.17 -16.75 -64.09
CA ALA A 5 -46.34 -15.59 -64.35
C ALA A 5 -44.99 -16.06 -64.92
N TYR A 6 -44.68 -15.64 -66.15
CA TYR A 6 -43.37 -15.85 -66.77
C TYR A 6 -42.38 -14.83 -66.19
N ILE A 7 -41.40 -15.30 -65.44
CA ILE A 7 -40.27 -14.47 -65.00
C ILE A 7 -39.21 -14.55 -66.10
N ASP A 8 -38.86 -13.40 -66.64
CA ASP A 8 -37.86 -13.26 -67.70
C ASP A 8 -36.48 -13.74 -67.17
N PRO A 9 -35.85 -14.74 -67.82
CA PRO A 9 -34.56 -15.30 -67.42
C PRO A 9 -33.45 -14.25 -67.23
N LYS A 10 -33.56 -13.11 -67.92
CA LYS A 10 -32.59 -12.01 -67.83
C LYS A 10 -32.52 -11.41 -66.42
N TRP A 11 -33.64 -11.39 -65.70
CA TRP A 11 -33.71 -10.94 -64.30
C TRP A 11 -33.04 -11.92 -63.34
N ILE A 12 -33.02 -13.21 -63.68
CA ILE A 12 -32.34 -14.24 -62.89
C ILE A 12 -30.82 -14.10 -63.06
N GLU A 13 -30.33 -13.90 -64.29
CA GLU A 13 -28.91 -13.65 -64.55
C GLU A 13 -28.42 -12.32 -63.92
N GLU A 14 -29.23 -11.26 -63.98
CA GLU A 14 -28.88 -9.99 -63.34
C GLU A 14 -28.81 -10.14 -61.82
N ALA A 15 -29.76 -10.84 -61.20
CA ALA A 15 -29.75 -11.13 -59.77
C ALA A 15 -28.54 -11.98 -59.35
N GLU A 16 -28.14 -12.98 -60.13
CA GLU A 16 -26.94 -13.78 -59.86
C GLU A 16 -25.65 -12.98 -60.04
N SER A 17 -25.58 -12.11 -61.05
CA SER A 17 -24.42 -11.24 -61.26
C SER A 17 -24.26 -10.23 -60.11
N PHE A 18 -25.38 -9.71 -59.58
CA PHE A 18 -25.40 -8.82 -58.43
C PHE A 18 -24.95 -9.55 -57.15
N ARG A 19 -25.33 -10.82 -57.00
CA ARG A 19 -24.92 -11.68 -55.89
C ARG A 19 -23.43 -12.02 -55.93
N LYS A 20 -22.84 -12.23 -57.12
CA LYS A 20 -21.41 -12.53 -57.31
C LYS A 20 -20.51 -11.29 -57.18
N ARG A 21 -20.97 -10.09 -57.57
CA ARG A 21 -20.20 -8.84 -57.45
C ARG A 21 -20.18 -8.24 -56.05
N ARG A 22 -21.14 -8.60 -55.19
CA ARG A 22 -21.07 -8.37 -53.74
C ARG A 22 -20.20 -9.43 -53.04
N ALA A 23 -18.98 -9.67 -53.54
CA ALA A 23 -17.92 -10.12 -52.65
C ALA A 23 -17.86 -9.09 -51.52
N PRO A 24 -18.19 -9.49 -50.29
CA PRO A 24 -19.00 -8.61 -49.49
C PRO A 24 -18.18 -7.44 -48.96
N LEU A 25 -18.67 -6.23 -49.20
CA LEU A 25 -18.17 -5.01 -48.57
C LEU A 25 -17.97 -5.19 -47.05
N TRP A 26 -18.85 -5.99 -46.41
CA TRP A 26 -18.75 -6.35 -45.00
C TRP A 26 -17.48 -7.12 -44.64
N LYS A 27 -16.92 -7.98 -45.52
CA LYS A 27 -15.62 -8.66 -45.26
C LYS A 27 -14.46 -7.68 -45.27
N ARG A 28 -14.48 -6.66 -46.14
CA ARG A 28 -13.45 -5.61 -46.18
C ARG A 28 -13.54 -4.68 -44.96
N ILE A 29 -14.75 -4.33 -44.54
CA ILE A 29 -15.00 -3.55 -43.33
C ILE A 29 -14.58 -4.36 -42.10
N ALA A 30 -14.96 -5.65 -42.01
CA ALA A 30 -14.57 -6.52 -40.91
C ALA A 30 -13.05 -6.73 -40.84
N ALA A 31 -12.36 -6.90 -41.96
CA ALA A 31 -10.90 -7.02 -41.98
C ALA A 31 -10.20 -5.73 -41.50
N ARG A 32 -10.71 -4.56 -41.90
CA ARG A 32 -10.19 -3.27 -41.43
C ARG A 32 -10.47 -3.04 -39.94
N ALA A 33 -11.66 -3.39 -39.47
CA ALA A 33 -12.02 -3.33 -38.06
C ALA A 33 -11.16 -4.28 -37.22
N ALA A 34 -10.93 -5.51 -37.70
CA ALA A 34 -10.04 -6.46 -37.04
C ALA A 34 -8.59 -5.96 -36.98
N GLY A 35 -8.07 -5.37 -38.07
CA GLY A 35 -6.75 -4.74 -38.08
C GLY A 35 -6.64 -3.57 -37.10
N PHE A 36 -7.67 -2.73 -37.01
CA PHE A 36 -7.72 -1.63 -36.04
C PHE A 36 -7.79 -2.13 -34.60
N LEU A 37 -8.60 -3.15 -34.31
CA LEU A 37 -8.70 -3.76 -32.98
C LEU A 37 -7.39 -4.43 -32.55
N LEU A 38 -6.69 -5.09 -33.48
CA LEU A 38 -5.36 -5.65 -33.19
C LEU A 38 -4.33 -4.56 -32.92
N ALA A 39 -4.32 -3.47 -33.71
CA ALA A 39 -3.42 -2.35 -33.48
C ALA A 39 -3.71 -1.63 -32.14
N ALA A 40 -4.99 -1.37 -31.84
CA ALA A 40 -5.43 -0.78 -30.58
C ALA A 40 -5.13 -1.69 -29.39
N GLY A 41 -5.34 -3.00 -29.53
CA GLY A 41 -4.99 -4.00 -28.52
C GLY A 41 -3.49 -4.05 -28.25
N SER A 42 -2.66 -4.00 -29.29
CA SER A 42 -1.20 -3.95 -29.15
C SER A 42 -0.72 -2.66 -28.47
N LEU A 43 -1.29 -1.51 -28.81
CA LEU A 43 -1.00 -0.23 -28.13
C LEU A 43 -1.43 -0.26 -26.67
N PHE A 44 -2.58 -0.87 -26.37
CA PHE A 44 -3.05 -1.04 -25.00
C PHE A 44 -2.11 -1.95 -24.19
N LEU A 45 -1.69 -3.08 -24.76
CA LEU A 45 -0.75 -4.00 -24.10
C LEU A 45 0.63 -3.34 -23.89
N LEU A 46 1.12 -2.58 -24.86
CA LEU A 46 2.36 -1.82 -24.74
C LEU A 46 2.24 -0.74 -23.65
N GLY A 47 1.13 -0.01 -23.62
CA GLY A 47 0.83 0.96 -22.58
C GLY A 47 0.79 0.30 -21.20
N ALA A 48 0.00 -0.76 -21.04
CA ALA A 48 -0.05 -1.52 -19.80
C ALA A 48 1.35 -2.01 -19.37
N TRP A 49 2.15 -2.53 -20.29
CA TRP A 49 3.52 -2.99 -20.02
C TRP A 49 4.49 -1.88 -19.60
N LEU A 50 4.31 -0.64 -20.08
CA LEU A 50 5.11 0.52 -19.68
C LEU A 50 4.76 1.03 -18.28
N PHE A 51 3.48 0.92 -17.89
CA PHE A 51 2.97 1.43 -16.62
C PHE A 51 2.87 0.37 -15.52
N LEU A 52 3.05 -0.91 -15.84
CA LEU A 52 3.18 -1.94 -14.83
C LEU A 52 4.44 -1.67 -14.00
N PRO A 53 4.33 -1.61 -12.65
CA PRO A 53 5.49 -1.48 -11.79
C PRO A 53 6.39 -2.69 -12.03
N VAL A 54 7.68 -2.44 -12.27
CA VAL A 54 8.67 -3.51 -12.26
C VAL A 54 9.07 -3.65 -10.79
N GLU A 55 8.53 -4.67 -10.13
CA GLU A 55 8.99 -4.98 -8.78
C GLU A 55 10.51 -5.24 -8.83
N PRO A 56 11.30 -4.64 -7.93
CA PRO A 56 12.67 -5.07 -7.76
C PRO A 56 12.63 -6.56 -7.46
N ARG A 57 13.42 -7.36 -8.20
CA ARG A 57 13.47 -8.83 -8.02
C ARG A 57 13.50 -9.14 -6.53
N GLU A 58 12.56 -9.95 -6.05
CA GLU A 58 12.46 -10.32 -4.63
C GLU A 58 13.85 -10.72 -4.09
N GLY A 59 14.29 -10.06 -3.01
CA GLY A 59 15.63 -10.22 -2.43
C GLY A 59 16.69 -9.19 -2.86
N SER A 60 16.35 -8.21 -3.71
CA SER A 60 17.28 -7.16 -4.17
C SER A 60 16.94 -5.75 -3.72
N ALA A 61 16.07 -5.57 -2.73
CA ALA A 61 15.74 -4.24 -2.22
C ALA A 61 17.03 -3.57 -1.70
N ARG A 62 17.50 -2.56 -2.43
CA ARG A 62 18.73 -1.85 -2.10
C ARG A 62 18.42 -0.83 -1.05
N MET A 63 19.33 -0.71 -0.11
CA MET A 63 19.24 0.23 1.01
C MET A 63 20.15 1.41 0.70
N LEU A 64 19.70 2.60 1.05
CA LEU A 64 20.47 3.84 0.97
C LEU A 64 20.35 4.50 2.33
N TYR A 65 21.48 4.82 2.94
CA TYR A 65 21.52 5.65 4.14
C TYR A 65 21.99 7.04 3.75
N VAL A 66 21.31 8.05 4.27
CA VAL A 66 21.73 9.44 4.11
C VAL A 66 21.64 10.15 5.45
N ARG A 67 22.49 11.14 5.64
CA ARG A 67 22.43 12.01 6.80
C ARG A 67 21.37 13.09 6.57
N VAL A 68 20.45 13.22 7.51
CA VAL A 68 19.45 14.30 7.58
C VAL A 68 19.65 14.98 8.93
N GLU A 69 20.22 16.18 8.90
CA GLU A 69 20.70 16.86 10.12
C GLU A 69 21.70 15.99 10.89
N ASP A 70 21.41 15.66 12.15
CA ASP A 70 22.22 14.78 13.02
C ASP A 70 21.77 13.32 12.98
N LYS A 71 20.74 12.98 12.19
CA LYS A 71 20.14 11.65 12.12
C LYS A 71 20.55 10.91 10.85
N ALA A 72 20.64 9.59 10.95
CA ALA A 72 20.78 8.72 9.80
C ALA A 72 19.41 8.23 9.33
N ALA A 73 19.07 8.50 8.08
CA ALA A 73 17.81 8.12 7.48
C ALA A 73 18.01 6.91 6.56
N GLU A 74 17.25 5.85 6.82
CA GLU A 74 17.15 4.68 5.97
C GLU A 74 16.17 4.93 4.82
N TYR A 75 16.61 4.64 3.60
CA TYR A 75 15.79 4.60 2.41
C TYR A 75 15.88 3.23 1.75
N ARG A 76 14.78 2.82 1.11
CA ARG A 76 14.72 1.58 0.32
C ARG A 76 14.37 1.89 -1.13
N SER A 77 15.00 1.18 -2.06
CA SER A 77 14.68 1.26 -3.48
C SER A 77 13.18 0.99 -3.69
N ALA A 78 12.49 1.92 -4.34
CA ALA A 78 11.08 1.81 -4.65
C ALA A 78 10.89 1.14 -6.02
N ALA A 79 9.88 0.26 -6.12
CA ALA A 79 9.42 -0.21 -7.41
C ALA A 79 8.89 0.99 -8.21
N VAL A 80 9.44 1.17 -9.41
CA VAL A 80 8.99 2.18 -10.36
C VAL A 80 8.51 1.49 -11.62
N SER A 81 7.53 2.08 -12.31
CA SER A 81 7.18 1.61 -13.64
C SER A 81 8.35 1.84 -14.60
N ARG A 82 8.40 1.14 -15.74
CA ARG A 82 9.44 1.39 -16.75
C ARG A 82 9.39 2.83 -17.27
N PHE A 83 8.19 3.38 -17.37
CA PHE A 83 8.00 4.78 -17.73
C PHE A 83 8.57 5.72 -16.67
N ASP A 84 8.32 5.45 -15.38
CA ASP A 84 8.91 6.24 -14.29
C ASP A 84 10.44 6.15 -14.32
N GLU A 85 11.00 4.95 -14.44
CA GLU A 85 12.46 4.73 -14.55
C GLU A 85 13.07 5.58 -15.68
N TRP A 86 12.44 5.56 -16.87
CA TRP A 86 12.89 6.38 -18.00
C TRP A 86 12.80 7.88 -17.74
N THR A 87 11.79 8.33 -16.99
CA THR A 87 11.56 9.75 -16.69
C THR A 87 12.24 10.24 -15.42
N LEU A 88 12.86 9.37 -14.60
CA LEU A 88 13.54 9.76 -13.36
C LEU A 88 14.62 10.83 -13.61
N SER A 89 15.38 10.72 -14.71
CA SER A 89 16.40 11.72 -15.08
C SER A 89 15.83 13.14 -15.23
N ALA A 90 14.61 13.29 -15.74
CA ALA A 90 13.92 14.58 -15.88
C ALA A 90 13.31 15.08 -14.56
N ARG A 91 13.22 14.20 -13.56
CA ARG A 91 12.71 14.46 -12.21
C ARG A 91 13.82 14.64 -11.17
N VAL A 92 15.08 14.66 -11.59
CA VAL A 92 16.21 15.01 -10.73
C VAL A 92 16.08 16.48 -10.32
N GLY A 93 16.05 16.70 -9.01
CA GLY A 93 16.05 18.02 -8.38
C GLY A 93 17.45 18.45 -7.94
N GLU A 94 17.51 19.17 -6.84
CA GLU A 94 18.78 19.63 -6.25
C GLU A 94 19.56 18.45 -5.64
N PRO A 95 20.91 18.48 -5.69
CA PRO A 95 21.73 17.53 -4.95
C PRO A 95 21.38 17.53 -3.45
N PHE A 96 21.45 16.36 -2.83
CA PHE A 96 21.20 16.18 -1.40
C PHE A 96 22.43 15.60 -0.71
N GLY A 97 22.91 16.29 0.33
CA GLY A 97 24.14 15.93 1.03
C GLY A 97 25.39 16.48 0.33
N SER A 98 26.56 15.92 0.68
CA SER A 98 27.86 16.32 0.16
C SER A 98 28.25 15.63 -1.16
N GLY A 99 27.51 14.60 -1.58
CA GLY A 99 27.78 13.83 -2.79
C GLY A 99 27.00 14.32 -4.01
N GLU A 100 27.59 14.19 -5.20
CA GLU A 100 26.93 14.48 -6.50
C GLU A 100 26.07 13.31 -7.01
N THR A 101 25.75 12.34 -6.16
CA THR A 101 25.06 11.10 -6.56
C THR A 101 23.63 11.00 -6.04
N VAL A 102 23.29 11.71 -4.95
CA VAL A 102 21.94 11.68 -4.36
C VAL A 102 21.25 13.02 -4.61
N PHE A 103 20.00 12.97 -5.04
CA PHE A 103 19.23 14.14 -5.43
C PHE A 103 17.84 14.11 -4.82
N ARG A 104 17.30 15.30 -4.53
CA ARG A 104 15.89 15.47 -4.20
C ARG A 104 15.03 15.17 -5.43
N LEU A 105 13.79 14.74 -5.18
CA LEU A 105 12.80 14.65 -6.25
C LEU A 105 12.37 16.06 -6.66
N LYS A 106 12.46 16.38 -7.96
CA LYS A 106 12.09 17.69 -8.49
C LYS A 106 10.63 18.02 -8.19
N GLY A 107 10.41 19.24 -7.69
CA GLY A 107 9.08 19.75 -7.38
C GLY A 107 8.55 19.30 -6.01
N THR A 108 9.38 18.65 -5.18
CA THR A 108 9.06 18.35 -3.78
C THR A 108 10.04 19.05 -2.85
N GLU A 109 9.54 19.58 -1.74
CA GLU A 109 10.38 20.13 -0.66
C GLU A 109 10.71 19.08 0.41
N THR A 110 10.05 17.93 0.34
CA THR A 110 10.18 16.79 1.25
C THR A 110 11.42 15.96 0.93
N LEU A 111 11.82 15.15 1.91
CA LEU A 111 12.81 14.09 1.77
C LEU A 111 12.14 12.71 1.75
N SER A 112 10.83 12.61 1.53
CA SER A 112 10.13 11.32 1.51
C SER A 112 10.60 10.41 0.38
N ARG A 113 11.18 11.01 -0.68
CA ARG A 113 11.79 10.33 -1.81
C ARG A 113 13.11 10.99 -2.22
N LEU A 114 14.08 10.16 -2.56
CA LEU A 114 15.37 10.58 -3.11
C LEU A 114 15.63 9.84 -4.43
N ILE A 115 16.43 10.44 -5.30
CA ILE A 115 16.92 9.81 -6.53
C ILE A 115 18.42 9.58 -6.37
N LEU A 116 18.86 8.35 -6.56
CA LEU A 116 20.28 7.99 -6.61
C LEU A 116 20.71 7.83 -8.08
N ARG A 117 21.78 8.51 -8.48
CA ARG A 117 22.47 8.32 -9.75
C ARG A 117 23.58 7.30 -9.57
N ARG A 118 23.50 6.18 -10.31
CA ARG A 118 24.51 5.12 -10.31
C ARG A 118 25.73 5.50 -11.15
N PRO A 119 26.89 4.83 -10.94
CA PRO A 119 28.10 5.07 -11.73
C PRO A 119 27.93 4.85 -13.25
N ASP A 120 27.02 3.96 -13.65
CA ASP A 120 26.67 3.71 -15.06
C ASP A 120 25.76 4.78 -15.67
N GLY A 121 25.35 5.78 -14.88
CA GLY A 121 24.46 6.87 -15.27
C GLY A 121 22.97 6.57 -15.14
N SER A 122 22.58 5.37 -14.71
CA SER A 122 21.18 5.04 -14.41
C SER A 122 20.70 5.72 -13.13
N PHE A 123 19.38 5.82 -12.96
CA PHE A 123 18.73 6.47 -11.81
C PHE A 123 17.82 5.49 -11.09
N GLU A 124 17.86 5.51 -9.76
CA GLU A 124 16.98 4.71 -8.90
C GLU A 124 16.21 5.62 -7.95
N LEU A 125 14.93 5.32 -7.75
CA LEU A 125 14.09 6.01 -6.78
C LEU A 125 14.16 5.30 -5.44
N TYR A 126 14.38 6.07 -4.38
CA TYR A 126 14.46 5.61 -3.01
C TYR A 126 13.36 6.27 -2.18
N ARG A 127 12.70 5.50 -1.32
CA ARG A 127 11.65 5.98 -0.41
C ARG A 127 12.13 5.88 1.02
N PHE A 128 11.86 6.93 1.80
CA PHE A 128 12.16 6.95 3.22
C PHE A 128 11.47 5.78 3.94
N VAL A 129 12.21 5.12 4.82
CA VAL A 129 11.73 4.02 5.64
C VAL A 129 11.63 4.48 7.09
N ARG A 130 12.76 4.81 7.71
CA ARG A 130 12.87 5.17 9.13
C ARG A 130 14.14 5.94 9.41
N PHE A 131 14.22 6.57 10.57
CA PHE A 131 15.49 7.00 11.13
C PHE A 131 16.12 5.84 11.89
N GLU A 132 17.41 5.61 11.68
CA GLU A 132 18.18 4.65 12.48
C GLU A 132 18.56 5.30 13.81
N PRO A 133 18.16 4.71 14.93
CA PRO A 133 18.70 5.10 16.22
C PRO A 133 20.17 4.65 16.23
N ASP A 134 21.11 5.57 16.47
CA ASP A 134 22.51 5.26 16.82
C ASP A 134 23.45 4.78 15.71
N LEU A 135 23.37 5.37 14.53
CA LEU A 135 24.57 5.39 13.69
C LEU A 135 25.50 6.50 14.19
N THR A 136 26.65 6.13 14.76
CA THR A 136 27.70 7.12 15.09
C THR A 136 28.13 7.85 13.83
N GLU A 137 28.62 9.09 13.95
CA GLU A 137 29.09 9.87 12.78
C GLU A 137 30.04 9.07 11.88
N GLN A 138 30.97 8.31 12.48
CA GLN A 138 31.88 7.43 11.75
C GLN A 138 31.18 6.24 11.08
N THR A 139 30.14 5.69 11.70
CA THR A 139 29.34 4.60 11.10
C THR A 139 28.51 5.13 9.95
N VAL A 140 27.84 6.29 10.08
CA VAL A 140 27.08 6.91 8.99
C VAL A 140 27.97 7.14 7.78
N ASP A 141 29.13 7.78 7.96
CA ASP A 141 30.05 8.07 6.87
C ASP A 141 30.56 6.76 6.22
N HIS A 142 30.91 5.75 7.01
CA HIS A 142 31.33 4.45 6.50
C HIS A 142 30.23 3.72 5.72
N LEU A 143 28.97 3.86 6.13
CA LEU A 143 27.81 3.25 5.45
C LEU A 143 27.42 4.00 4.18
N ILE A 144 27.58 5.32 4.16
CA ILE A 144 27.40 6.15 2.95
C ILE A 144 28.46 5.78 1.91
N GLU A 145 29.70 5.51 2.32
CA GLU A 145 30.81 5.19 1.41
C GLU A 145 30.72 3.80 0.75
N ARG A 146 30.03 2.83 1.36
CA ARG A 146 30.02 1.44 0.86
C ARG A 146 28.97 1.12 -0.21
N ASP A 147 28.17 2.09 -0.65
CA ASP A 147 27.09 1.98 -1.65
C ASP A 147 25.98 0.93 -1.36
N PHE A 148 26.22 -0.05 -0.48
CA PHE A 148 25.34 -1.17 -0.17
C PHE A 148 25.54 -1.68 1.26
N PHE A 149 24.43 -1.89 1.95
CA PHE A 149 24.33 -2.57 3.24
C PHE A 149 23.88 -4.02 3.00
N THR A 150 24.53 -4.99 3.64
CA THR A 150 24.05 -6.38 3.69
C THR A 150 23.26 -6.64 4.98
N GLU A 151 22.43 -7.67 5.04
CA GLU A 151 21.74 -8.07 6.29
C GLU A 151 22.71 -8.34 7.45
N GLU A 152 23.98 -8.71 7.16
CA GLU A 152 25.02 -8.95 8.17
C GLU A 152 25.47 -7.66 8.88
N ASP A 153 25.38 -6.51 8.21
CA ASP A 153 25.78 -5.21 8.77
C ASP A 153 24.76 -4.69 9.82
N ARG A 154 23.54 -5.26 9.87
CA ARG A 154 22.50 -4.89 10.87
C ARG A 154 22.92 -5.19 12.30
N GLY A 155 23.83 -6.14 12.51
CA GLY A 155 24.30 -6.52 13.85
C GLY A 155 25.21 -5.48 14.52
N LEU A 156 25.61 -4.42 13.81
CA LEU A 156 26.52 -3.37 14.31
C LEU A 156 25.81 -2.14 14.89
N VAL A 157 24.48 -2.04 14.75
CA VAL A 157 23.69 -0.93 15.28
C VAL A 157 23.21 -1.32 16.69
N ARG A 158 23.71 -0.62 17.71
CA ARG A 158 23.22 -0.74 19.10
C ARG A 158 22.22 0.37 19.36
N LEU A 159 21.08 0.03 19.94
CA LEU A 159 19.95 0.92 20.22
C LEU A 159 20.26 1.91 21.36
N GLY A 160 19.89 3.17 21.20
CA GLY A 160 20.08 4.18 22.26
C GLY A 160 19.44 5.56 22.03
N ALA A 161 18.94 5.90 20.85
CA ALA A 161 18.18 7.14 20.65
C ALA A 161 16.68 6.91 20.40
N GLU A 162 15.85 7.69 21.10
CA GLU A 162 14.44 7.85 20.77
C GLU A 162 14.31 8.61 19.43
N ASN A 163 13.70 7.98 18.43
CA ASN A 163 13.34 8.65 17.18
C ASN A 163 11.84 8.92 17.16
N PRO A 164 11.39 10.09 17.63
CA PRO A 164 9.97 10.41 17.63
C PRO A 164 9.49 10.56 16.18
N PHE A 165 8.25 10.12 15.92
CA PHE A 165 7.62 10.32 14.62
C PHE A 165 7.43 11.81 14.30
N GLY A 166 7.43 12.68 15.31
CA GLY A 166 7.53 14.13 15.12
C GLY A 166 8.71 14.54 14.23
N ASP A 167 9.86 13.90 14.35
CA ASP A 167 11.02 14.18 13.51
C ASP A 167 10.78 13.71 12.07
N VAL A 168 10.11 12.58 11.89
CA VAL A 168 9.70 12.12 10.55
C VAL A 168 8.78 13.14 9.90
N LEU A 169 7.78 13.63 10.64
CA LEU A 169 6.85 14.66 10.16
C LEU A 169 7.60 15.93 9.75
N VAL A 170 8.50 16.44 10.60
CA VAL A 170 9.22 17.70 10.36
C VAL A 170 10.31 17.55 9.29
N LEU A 171 11.25 16.61 9.48
CA LEU A 171 12.47 16.51 8.67
C LEU A 171 12.22 15.85 7.31
N ILE A 172 11.31 14.87 7.26
CA ILE A 172 11.05 14.11 6.03
C ILE A 172 9.89 14.71 5.25
N TYR A 173 8.79 15.03 5.92
CA TYR A 173 7.56 15.47 5.26
C TYR A 173 7.31 16.99 5.32
N ASN A 174 8.17 17.76 5.99
CA ASN A 174 8.05 19.21 6.19
C ASN A 174 6.71 19.62 6.84
N VAL A 175 6.21 18.82 7.79
CA VAL A 175 5.00 19.07 8.57
C VAL A 175 5.41 19.67 9.92
N ARG A 176 5.30 21.00 10.05
CA ARG A 176 5.77 21.76 11.21
C ARG A 176 4.67 22.08 12.20
N GLU A 177 3.43 22.08 11.74
CA GLU A 177 2.24 22.33 12.55
C GLU A 177 1.05 21.50 12.07
N ALA A 178 0.01 21.39 12.91
CA ALA A 178 -1.23 20.69 12.56
C ALA A 178 -1.88 21.27 11.29
N GLY A 179 -1.71 22.57 11.05
CA GLY A 179 -2.18 23.26 9.87
C GLY A 179 -1.62 22.70 8.57
N ASP A 180 -0.47 22.01 8.58
CA ASP A 180 0.12 21.38 7.38
C ASP A 180 -0.62 20.09 6.95
N ILE A 181 -1.48 19.57 7.82
CA ILE A 181 -2.32 18.41 7.58
C ILE A 181 -3.70 18.88 7.10
N VAL A 182 -4.07 18.49 5.88
CA VAL A 182 -5.36 18.81 5.26
C VAL A 182 -6.47 17.90 5.79
N SER A 183 -6.17 16.63 6.03
CA SER A 183 -7.12 15.67 6.57
C SER A 183 -6.43 14.45 7.16
N VAL A 184 -7.07 13.83 8.15
CA VAL A 184 -6.70 12.53 8.70
C VAL A 184 -7.79 11.53 8.33
N THR A 185 -7.45 10.54 7.51
CA THR A 185 -8.39 9.50 7.06
C THR A 185 -8.10 8.19 7.77
N TRP A 186 -9.11 7.63 8.41
CA TRP A 186 -9.07 6.32 9.03
C TRP A 186 -9.88 5.33 8.21
N GLU A 187 -9.29 4.20 7.89
CA GLU A 187 -9.90 3.15 7.09
C GLU A 187 -9.48 1.76 7.58
N LYS A 188 -10.10 0.73 7.01
CA LYS A 188 -9.75 -0.66 7.26
C LYS A 188 -8.34 -0.96 6.74
N ALA A 189 -7.53 -1.67 7.51
CA ALA A 189 -6.23 -2.14 7.02
C ALA A 189 -6.43 -3.36 6.09
N GLU A 190 -5.71 -3.42 4.96
CA GLU A 190 -5.87 -4.49 3.95
C GLU A 190 -5.14 -5.80 4.31
N PHE A 191 -4.25 -5.77 5.29
CA PHE A 191 -3.41 -6.90 5.66
C PHE A 191 -4.13 -7.98 6.50
N ASP A 192 -5.36 -7.72 6.97
CA ASP A 192 -6.13 -8.73 7.67
C ASP A 192 -6.77 -9.72 6.69
N HIS A 193 -6.22 -10.92 6.63
CA HIS A 193 -6.68 -11.99 5.75
C HIS A 193 -7.71 -12.93 6.40
N THR A 194 -8.12 -12.68 7.64
CA THR A 194 -9.13 -13.48 8.34
C THR A 194 -10.48 -13.45 7.60
N LYS A 195 -11.30 -14.49 7.80
CA LYS A 195 -12.60 -14.58 7.12
C LYS A 195 -13.53 -13.52 7.66
N ILE A 196 -13.57 -13.36 8.99
CA ILE A 196 -14.36 -12.30 9.63
C ILE A 196 -13.86 -10.94 9.18
N GLY A 197 -12.54 -10.69 9.29
CA GLY A 197 -11.93 -9.45 8.87
C GLY A 197 -12.34 -9.04 7.47
N LYS A 198 -12.28 -9.93 6.48
CA LYS A 198 -12.74 -9.66 5.10
C LYS A 198 -14.22 -9.31 5.00
N SER A 199 -15.09 -10.00 5.75
CA SER A 199 -16.54 -9.84 5.69
C SER A 199 -17.06 -8.57 6.38
N VAL A 200 -16.32 -8.05 7.38
CA VAL A 200 -16.75 -6.89 8.15
C VAL A 200 -16.52 -5.61 7.36
N ARG A 201 -17.59 -4.80 7.26
CA ARG A 201 -17.51 -3.45 6.72
C ARG A 201 -17.17 -2.47 7.83
N VAL A 202 -16.03 -1.82 7.68
CA VAL A 202 -15.59 -0.72 8.55
C VAL A 202 -15.83 0.61 7.81
N PRO A 203 -16.51 1.59 8.42
CA PRO A 203 -16.68 2.90 7.81
C PRO A 203 -15.34 3.64 7.73
N THR A 204 -15.13 4.35 6.63
CA THR A 204 -14.03 5.31 6.51
C THR A 204 -14.42 6.59 7.25
N VAL A 205 -13.55 7.06 8.15
CA VAL A 205 -13.72 8.32 8.87
C VAL A 205 -12.70 9.32 8.34
N VAL A 206 -13.16 10.51 7.95
CA VAL A 206 -12.29 11.58 7.43
C VAL A 206 -12.39 12.79 8.35
N MET A 207 -11.36 13.02 9.14
CA MET A 207 -11.23 14.18 10.01
C MET A 207 -10.72 15.37 9.19
N LYS A 208 -11.47 16.47 9.21
CA LYS A 208 -11.09 17.76 8.62
C LYS A 208 -11.31 18.93 9.57
N ASP A 209 -11.95 18.69 10.71
CA ASP A 209 -12.11 19.71 11.73
C ASP A 209 -10.74 20.08 12.31
N ALA A 210 -10.52 21.38 12.53
CA ALA A 210 -9.23 21.88 12.96
C ALA A 210 -8.83 21.38 14.36
N ALA A 211 -9.80 21.23 15.28
CA ALA A 211 -9.53 20.74 16.63
C ALA A 211 -9.17 19.24 16.61
N ASP A 212 -9.89 18.45 15.81
CA ASP A 212 -9.60 17.01 15.64
C ASP A 212 -8.23 16.79 15.00
N VAL A 213 -7.90 17.55 13.94
CA VAL A 213 -6.59 17.47 13.27
C VAL A 213 -5.48 17.92 14.22
N LEU A 214 -5.71 18.94 15.05
CA LEU A 214 -4.75 19.38 16.05
C LEU A 214 -4.50 18.29 17.11
N ARG A 215 -5.55 17.65 17.63
CA ARG A 215 -5.40 16.56 18.60
C ARG A 215 -4.68 15.37 17.98
N ALA A 216 -5.06 14.97 16.78
CA ALA A 216 -4.39 13.89 16.04
C ALA A 216 -2.91 14.21 15.78
N TYR A 217 -2.59 15.43 15.36
CA TYR A 217 -1.21 15.87 15.18
C TYR A 217 -0.39 15.79 16.46
N GLY A 218 -0.97 16.18 17.61
CA GLY A 218 -0.34 16.06 18.92
C GLY A 218 0.03 14.60 19.25
N ILE A 219 -0.90 13.67 19.00
CA ILE A 219 -0.67 12.23 19.17
C ILE A 219 0.47 11.75 18.27
N PHE A 220 0.39 12.03 16.96
CA PHE A 220 1.39 11.55 16.01
C PHE A 220 2.78 12.11 16.31
N ARG A 221 2.88 13.40 16.65
CA ARG A 221 4.17 14.02 16.99
C ARG A 221 4.80 13.38 18.24
N GLY A 222 3.97 12.93 19.18
CA GLY A 222 4.40 12.29 20.42
C GLY A 222 4.73 10.80 20.32
N LEU A 223 4.52 10.16 19.16
CA LEU A 223 4.87 8.75 19.00
C LEU A 223 6.39 8.57 19.08
N VAL A 224 6.84 7.69 19.97
CA VAL A 224 8.25 7.32 20.13
C VAL A 224 8.48 5.94 19.54
N SER A 225 9.54 5.76 18.75
CA SER A 225 9.89 4.44 18.20
C SER A 225 10.15 3.46 19.34
N ALA A 226 9.46 2.33 19.32
CA ALA A 226 9.73 1.25 20.26
C ALA A 226 11.12 0.66 19.98
N GLN A 227 11.89 0.43 21.05
CA GLN A 227 13.17 -0.28 20.95
C GLN A 227 12.92 -1.80 20.89
N ASP A 228 13.78 -2.52 20.16
CA ASP A 228 13.65 -3.98 20.00
C ASP A 228 13.96 -4.76 21.30
N GLU A 229 14.56 -4.13 22.31
CA GLU A 229 14.88 -4.75 23.60
C GLU A 229 14.31 -3.98 24.81
N PRO A 230 13.87 -4.69 25.87
CA PRO A 230 13.91 -6.14 26.04
C PRO A 230 12.75 -6.91 25.35
N ALA A 231 11.75 -6.22 24.82
CA ALA A 231 10.78 -6.75 23.85
C ALA A 231 9.99 -5.58 23.25
N PRO A 232 9.63 -5.63 21.95
CA PRO A 232 8.71 -4.66 21.38
C PRO A 232 7.37 -4.70 22.13
N PRO A 233 6.62 -3.57 22.17
CA PRO A 233 5.35 -3.52 22.86
C PRO A 233 4.41 -4.63 22.36
N ALA A 234 3.72 -5.26 23.31
CA ALA A 234 2.82 -6.36 23.00
C ALA A 234 1.69 -5.86 22.09
N ARG A 235 1.72 -6.30 20.83
CA ARG A 235 0.65 -6.03 19.87
C ARG A 235 -0.46 -7.05 20.07
N ILE A 236 -1.69 -6.55 20.15
CA ILE A 236 -2.88 -7.40 20.19
C ILE A 236 -3.52 -7.34 18.80
N THR A 237 -3.31 -8.40 18.03
CA THR A 237 -3.80 -8.54 16.65
C THR A 237 -4.57 -9.85 16.49
N ALA A 238 -5.21 -10.05 15.33
CA ALA A 238 -5.93 -11.29 15.03
C ALA A 238 -5.01 -12.54 14.98
N GLN A 239 -3.69 -12.38 15.06
CA GLN A 239 -2.71 -13.47 15.07
C GLN A 239 -2.16 -13.77 16.47
N THR A 240 -2.55 -13.01 17.49
CA THR A 240 -2.10 -13.25 18.88
C THR A 240 -2.57 -14.63 19.35
N PRO A 241 -1.72 -15.54 19.87
CA PRO A 241 -2.10 -16.94 20.16
C PRO A 241 -3.25 -17.13 21.15
N ALA A 242 -3.49 -16.15 22.03
CA ALA A 242 -4.61 -16.17 22.98
C ALA A 242 -5.97 -15.89 22.33
N TYR A 243 -6.00 -15.53 21.04
CA TYR A 243 -7.21 -15.17 20.31
C TYR A 243 -7.83 -16.37 19.58
N ARG A 244 -9.16 -16.50 19.68
CA ARG A 244 -9.99 -17.33 18.81
C ARG A 244 -10.85 -16.43 17.93
N GLU A 245 -10.93 -16.75 16.64
CA GLU A 245 -11.69 -15.95 15.67
C GLU A 245 -13.16 -15.81 16.10
N GLY A 246 -13.61 -14.56 16.31
CA GLY A 246 -14.96 -14.24 16.78
C GLY A 246 -15.10 -13.92 18.27
N GLU A 247 -14.16 -14.28 19.14
CA GLU A 247 -14.27 -14.09 20.60
C GLU A 247 -13.69 -12.74 21.11
N ALA A 248 -13.37 -11.82 20.21
CA ALA A 248 -12.68 -10.57 20.55
C ALA A 248 -13.22 -9.36 19.77
N PRO A 249 -12.98 -8.13 20.26
CA PRO A 249 -13.49 -6.90 19.66
C PRO A 249 -13.23 -6.88 18.15
N LEU A 250 -14.23 -6.44 17.39
CA LEU A 250 -14.16 -6.38 15.93
C LEU A 250 -12.96 -5.58 15.41
N SER A 251 -12.43 -4.65 16.23
CA SER A 251 -11.24 -3.87 15.93
C SER A 251 -9.96 -4.71 15.80
N ILE A 252 -9.80 -5.80 16.56
CA ILE A 252 -8.66 -6.72 16.43
C ILE A 252 -8.63 -7.34 15.03
N GLN A 253 -9.80 -7.64 14.49
CA GLN A 253 -9.99 -8.42 13.26
C GLN A 253 -10.08 -7.56 12.00
N THR A 254 -10.09 -6.23 12.17
CA THR A 254 -10.26 -5.32 11.03
C THR A 254 -9.10 -4.37 10.84
N GLY A 255 -8.19 -4.29 11.82
CA GLY A 255 -7.09 -3.32 11.85
C GLY A 255 -7.56 -1.89 11.61
N ARG A 256 -6.65 -0.93 11.73
CA ARG A 256 -6.89 0.41 11.20
C ARG A 256 -5.66 0.88 10.46
N LYS A 257 -5.91 1.55 9.33
CA LYS A 257 -4.93 2.34 8.62
C LYS A 257 -5.33 3.80 8.78
N VAL A 258 -4.38 4.63 9.20
CA VAL A 258 -4.53 6.07 9.21
C VAL A 258 -3.68 6.66 8.09
N THR A 259 -4.23 7.63 7.36
CA THR A 259 -3.54 8.36 6.30
C THR A 259 -3.69 9.86 6.52
N LEU A 260 -2.56 10.54 6.69
CA LEU A 260 -2.45 11.99 6.72
C LEU A 260 -2.32 12.48 5.29
N ARG A 261 -3.22 13.38 4.86
CA ARG A 261 -3.06 14.12 3.61
C ARG A 261 -2.45 15.48 3.93
N LEU A 262 -1.33 15.80 3.30
CA LEU A 262 -0.56 17.01 3.58
C LEU A 262 -0.86 18.12 2.58
N LYS A 263 -0.62 19.38 2.96
CA LYS A 263 -0.80 20.56 2.09
C LYS A 263 0.10 20.54 0.85
N ASN A 264 1.30 19.97 0.99
CA ASN A 264 2.24 19.78 -0.12
C ASN A 264 1.81 18.67 -1.11
N GLY A 265 0.66 18.04 -0.89
CA GLY A 265 0.10 17.00 -1.75
C GLY A 265 0.58 15.59 -1.41
N GLU A 266 1.51 15.42 -0.47
CA GLU A 266 1.96 14.11 -0.03
C GLU A 266 0.98 13.44 0.95
N THR A 267 1.20 12.14 1.16
CA THR A 267 0.45 11.35 2.11
C THR A 267 1.38 10.53 2.98
N VAL A 268 1.09 10.49 4.28
CA VAL A 268 1.80 9.65 5.26
C VAL A 268 0.81 8.63 5.80
N SER A 269 1.19 7.36 5.89
CA SER A 269 0.31 6.31 6.38
C SER A 269 0.95 5.52 7.52
N LEU A 270 0.13 5.19 8.51
CA LEU A 270 0.46 4.30 9.61
C LEU A 270 -0.64 3.24 9.74
N GLU A 271 -0.28 2.09 10.27
CA GLU A 271 -1.22 1.11 10.80
C GLU A 271 -1.41 1.35 12.29
N TYR A 272 -2.58 1.00 12.82
CA TYR A 272 -2.96 1.21 14.21
C TYR A 272 -3.69 -0.01 14.76
N ASP A 273 -3.15 -0.53 15.87
CA ASP A 273 -3.72 -1.63 16.63
C ASP A 273 -4.50 -1.05 17.83
N ALA A 274 -5.83 -1.00 17.71
CA ALA A 274 -6.67 -0.23 18.61
C ALA A 274 -6.67 -0.70 20.07
N LEU A 275 -6.48 -1.98 20.33
CA LEU A 275 -6.44 -2.49 21.69
C LEU A 275 -5.13 -2.19 22.39
N SER A 276 -4.00 -2.37 21.71
CA SER A 276 -2.69 -2.06 22.27
C SER A 276 -2.33 -0.58 22.16
N GLY A 277 -3.07 0.22 21.38
CA GLY A 277 -2.75 1.63 21.15
C GLY A 277 -1.45 1.83 20.37
N VAL A 278 -1.01 0.81 19.62
CA VAL A 278 0.29 0.79 18.95
C VAL A 278 0.14 1.24 17.51
N PHE A 279 1.02 2.14 17.07
CA PHE A 279 1.16 2.50 15.67
C PHE A 279 2.32 1.74 15.02
N THR A 280 2.19 1.44 13.73
CA THR A 280 3.25 0.83 12.92
C THR A 280 3.39 1.59 11.61
N GLN A 281 4.61 1.97 11.23
CA GLN A 281 4.88 2.54 9.91
C GLN A 281 5.08 1.44 8.87
N THR A 282 4.83 1.76 7.60
CA THR A 282 5.22 0.90 6.47
C THR A 282 6.67 0.44 6.64
N PHE A 283 6.92 -0.87 6.46
CA PHE A 283 8.20 -1.55 6.75
C PHE A 283 8.49 -1.87 8.23
N ARG A 284 7.46 -1.86 9.09
CA ARG A 284 7.44 -2.44 10.45
C ARG A 284 8.19 -1.67 11.54
N SER A 285 8.46 -0.37 11.38
CA SER A 285 8.84 0.45 12.54
C SER A 285 7.65 0.56 13.49
N LEU A 286 7.83 0.03 14.70
CA LEU A 286 6.83 0.03 15.76
C LEU A 286 7.00 1.28 16.63
N TYR A 287 5.89 1.82 17.09
CA TYR A 287 5.88 2.89 18.08
C TYR A 287 5.39 2.36 19.43
N GLU A 288 5.80 3.01 20.51
CA GLU A 288 5.26 2.76 21.83
C GLU A 288 3.73 2.99 21.84
N PRO A 289 3.00 2.28 22.71
CA PRO A 289 1.58 2.53 22.93
C PRO A 289 1.29 3.99 23.25
N VAL A 290 0.28 4.56 22.61
CA VAL A 290 -0.23 5.87 23.03
C VAL A 290 -0.85 5.79 24.42
N SER A 291 -1.00 6.96 25.05
CA SER A 291 -1.68 7.05 26.34
C SER A 291 -3.09 6.47 26.28
N GLU A 292 -3.61 5.99 27.42
CA GLU A 292 -4.97 5.47 27.48
C GLU A 292 -6.00 6.55 27.08
N GLU A 293 -5.78 7.80 27.47
CA GLU A 293 -6.61 8.95 27.07
C GLU A 293 -6.67 9.08 25.54
N ASP A 294 -5.51 9.05 24.87
CA ASP A 294 -5.43 9.15 23.41
C ASP A 294 -6.04 7.95 22.72
N ARG A 295 -5.83 6.74 23.25
CA ARG A 295 -6.42 5.51 22.73
C ARG A 295 -7.94 5.56 22.79
N LEU A 296 -8.51 5.99 23.91
CA LEU A 296 -9.95 6.15 24.09
C LEU A 296 -10.51 7.24 23.17
N TRP A 297 -9.82 8.38 23.06
CA TRP A 297 -10.21 9.45 22.14
C TRP A 297 -10.22 8.97 20.68
N ILE A 298 -9.19 8.24 20.23
CA ILE A 298 -9.16 7.65 18.88
C ILE A 298 -10.35 6.71 18.70
N ALA A 299 -10.60 5.83 19.66
CA ALA A 299 -11.67 4.84 19.58
C ALA A 299 -13.04 5.49 19.46
N GLU A 300 -13.33 6.52 20.27
CA GLU A 300 -14.58 7.28 20.21
C GLU A 300 -14.72 8.03 18.88
N THR A 301 -13.69 8.80 18.51
CA THR A 301 -13.74 9.69 17.33
C THR A 301 -13.85 8.91 16.01
N VAL A 302 -13.21 7.75 15.93
CA VAL A 302 -13.18 6.91 14.72
C VAL A 302 -14.27 5.83 14.75
N GLY A 303 -14.96 5.64 15.88
CA GLY A 303 -15.96 4.57 16.04
C GLY A 303 -15.32 3.18 16.01
N ILE A 304 -14.22 3.00 16.75
CA ILE A 304 -13.55 1.70 16.88
C ILE A 304 -14.16 0.95 18.05
N ASP A 305 -14.67 -0.26 17.79
CA ASP A 305 -15.16 -1.16 18.83
C ASP A 305 -13.99 -1.79 19.59
N THR A 306 -13.75 -1.34 20.82
CA THR A 306 -12.74 -1.90 21.72
C THR A 306 -13.32 -2.87 22.75
N GLU A 307 -14.63 -3.13 22.74
CA GLU A 307 -15.28 -3.98 23.73
C GLU A 307 -15.18 -5.46 23.36
N TRP A 308 -14.84 -6.28 24.35
CA TRP A 308 -14.81 -7.73 24.18
C TRP A 308 -16.23 -8.27 24.06
N ARG A 309 -16.57 -8.76 22.86
CA ARG A 309 -17.85 -9.37 22.55
C ARG A 309 -17.61 -10.65 21.76
N ASP A 310 -18.39 -11.69 22.05
CA ASP A 310 -18.47 -12.87 21.19
C ASP A 310 -19.31 -12.50 19.95
N HIS A 311 -18.62 -12.28 18.85
CA HIS A 311 -19.22 -11.98 17.55
C HIS A 311 -19.58 -13.25 16.77
N GLY A 312 -19.30 -14.44 17.31
CA GLY A 312 -19.73 -15.73 16.81
C GLY A 312 -19.44 -15.96 15.33
N ALA A 313 -18.53 -16.89 15.00
CA ALA A 313 -18.71 -17.61 13.75
C ALA A 313 -20.14 -18.15 13.76
N ALA A 314 -20.94 -17.69 12.79
CA ALA A 314 -22.39 -17.91 12.68
C ALA A 314 -22.82 -19.16 13.43
N SER A 315 -23.81 -19.02 14.33
CA SER A 315 -24.58 -20.14 14.84
C SER A 315 -24.86 -21.07 13.66
N GLN A 316 -24.11 -22.16 13.54
CA GLN A 316 -24.51 -23.24 12.66
C GLN A 316 -25.92 -23.58 13.13
N PRO A 317 -26.92 -23.61 12.24
CA PRO A 317 -28.24 -24.04 12.67
C PRO A 317 -28.06 -25.39 13.36
N GLN A 318 -28.34 -25.42 14.67
CA GLN A 318 -28.51 -26.67 15.41
C GLN A 318 -29.64 -27.40 14.71
N GLY A 319 -29.27 -28.33 13.85
CA GLY A 319 -30.20 -28.86 12.86
C GLY A 319 -29.61 -29.97 12.02
N MET A 320 -28.73 -30.80 12.58
CA MET A 320 -28.69 -32.23 12.25
C MET A 320 -28.35 -32.97 13.54
N GLU A 321 -29.42 -33.27 14.28
CA GLU A 321 -29.46 -34.40 15.19
C GLU A 321 -28.98 -35.63 14.39
N THR A 322 -27.70 -35.99 14.55
CA THR A 322 -27.20 -37.25 14.03
C THR A 322 -27.99 -38.34 14.71
N ALA A 323 -28.85 -39.01 13.94
CA ALA A 323 -29.55 -40.21 14.40
C ALA A 323 -28.53 -41.16 15.05
N PRO A 324 -28.84 -41.74 16.22
CA PRO A 324 -27.93 -42.68 16.85
C PRO A 324 -27.65 -43.84 15.88
N PRO A 325 -26.41 -44.37 15.86
CA PRO A 325 -26.08 -45.51 15.01
C PRO A 325 -27.01 -46.68 15.34
N PRO A 326 -27.44 -47.45 14.32
CA PRO A 326 -28.28 -48.62 14.56
C PRO A 326 -27.55 -49.61 15.46
N ASP A 327 -28.26 -50.05 16.49
CA ASP A 327 -27.81 -51.03 17.47
C ASP A 327 -27.42 -52.34 16.75
N PRO A 328 -26.16 -52.82 16.85
CA PRO A 328 -25.73 -54.07 16.22
C PRO A 328 -26.27 -55.34 16.91
N GLY A 329 -27.28 -55.21 17.78
CA GLY A 329 -27.73 -56.25 18.70
C GLY A 329 -29.07 -56.96 18.43
N GLN A 330 -29.71 -56.84 17.27
CA GLN A 330 -30.91 -57.65 16.98
C GLN A 330 -30.74 -58.60 15.79
N PRO A 331 -30.79 -59.93 16.02
CA PRO A 331 -30.92 -60.89 14.94
C PRO A 331 -32.36 -60.95 14.42
N GLY A 332 -32.48 -60.88 13.09
CA GLY A 332 -33.49 -61.52 12.22
C GLY A 332 -34.96 -61.43 12.61
#